data_AF-E9DYU6-F1
#
_entry.id   AF-E9DYU6-F1
#
_cell.length_a   1.000
_cell.length_b   1.000
_cell.length_c   1.000
_cell.angle_alpha   90.00
_cell.angle_beta   90.00
_cell.angle_gamma   90.00
#
_symmetry.space_group_name_H-M   'P 1'
#
loop_
_entity.id
_entity.type
_entity.pdbx_description
1 polymer ?
#
loop_
_entity_poly.entity_id
_entity_poly.type
_entity_poly.pdbx_seq_one_letter_code
_entity_poly.pdbx_strand_id
1 'polypeptide(L)'
;MGQHLIPTAEEPRDSCQSVNFGRPSPCEAAQAVHRLVSQVPAKFRALRRIWLLIEAHCQTNMAESTDEDVAAVRSISYPDAVDKNLPELYYFMGIRVLEHTTSNGDVLALKVKSHDSLARSEADMMQFAATHGILAPKVRGCYDIVTMKPQRPLARVLVAERVPGESLDTVWDELSKLERESIKKQLREQFALMRSCTQPYIGRVDKQPTYNVYDRLEYNFIGPFEDEEAFDTWCLNRLGTSDFTTWRMRRFLEKSRARSKAAGTANRFVLTHGDLSPRNVMVENGRVTGIVDWERSGFFPEYAEYAFALKLGHEIEKWWIPVLKELLVPCEKKRLNLTKMVEYRGW
;
A
#
# COMPACT_ATOMS: atom_id res chain seq x y z
N MET A 1 61.81 -4.64 35.91
CA MET A 1 60.66 -3.73 36.12
C MET A 1 60.27 -3.22 34.74
N GLY A 2 59.31 -3.76 34.00
CA GLY A 2 58.03 -4.33 34.40
C GLY A 2 56.98 -3.23 34.35
N GLN A 3 56.40 -2.97 33.16
CA GLN A 3 55.11 -2.32 32.86
C GLN A 3 55.06 -2.09 31.32
N HIS A 4 54.51 -3.04 30.55
CA HIS A 4 53.11 -3.10 30.10
C HIS A 4 52.64 -1.91 29.26
N LEU A 5 52.49 -2.14 27.94
CA LEU A 5 51.44 -1.63 27.02
C LEU A 5 51.58 -2.45 25.72
N ILE A 6 50.99 -3.65 25.67
CA ILE A 6 49.82 -4.03 24.86
C ILE A 6 49.98 -3.70 23.35
N PRO A 7 50.11 -4.72 22.48
CA PRO A 7 50.21 -4.56 21.03
C PRO A 7 48.84 -4.23 20.41
N THR A 8 48.83 -3.33 19.44
CA THR A 8 47.69 -3.07 18.54
C THR A 8 47.37 -4.34 17.75
N ALA A 9 46.20 -4.92 18.03
CA ALA A 9 45.67 -6.08 17.35
C ALA A 9 45.16 -5.71 15.95
N GLU A 10 45.76 -6.38 14.97
CA GLU A 10 45.20 -6.93 13.73
C GLU A 10 43.81 -6.45 13.28
N GLU A 11 43.79 -5.76 12.13
CA GLU A 11 42.64 -5.74 11.22
C GLU A 11 42.39 -7.16 10.69
N PRO A 12 41.17 -7.72 10.82
CA PRO A 12 40.79 -8.89 10.05
C PRO A 12 40.40 -8.46 8.63
N ARG A 13 41.10 -9.06 7.67
CA ARG A 13 40.75 -9.08 6.24
C ARG A 13 39.39 -9.75 6.06
N ASP A 14 38.36 -8.98 5.71
CA ASP A 14 37.12 -9.53 5.16
C ASP A 14 37.30 -9.79 3.66
N SER A 15 37.71 -11.02 3.33
CA SER A 15 37.49 -11.60 2.01
C SER A 15 36.08 -12.19 1.96
N CYS A 16 35.09 -11.43 1.50
CA CYS A 16 33.81 -11.97 1.09
C CYS A 16 33.70 -11.89 -0.43
N GLN A 17 33.96 -13.03 -1.08
CA GLN A 17 33.74 -13.22 -2.50
C GLN A 17 32.26 -12.99 -2.82
N SER A 18 31.98 -11.98 -3.64
CA SER A 18 30.66 -11.78 -4.24
C SER A 18 30.36 -12.94 -5.19
N VAL A 19 29.53 -13.89 -4.76
CA VAL A 19 28.93 -14.88 -5.66
C VAL A 19 27.85 -14.16 -6.45
N ASN A 20 28.19 -13.78 -7.69
CA ASN A 20 27.26 -13.26 -8.68
C ASN A 20 26.28 -14.37 -9.08
N PHE A 21 25.08 -14.36 -8.51
CA PHE A 21 23.95 -15.09 -9.10
C PHE A 21 23.37 -14.19 -10.20
N GLY A 22 23.63 -14.58 -11.45
CA GLY A 22 23.22 -13.86 -12.64
C GLY A 22 21.73 -13.56 -12.65
N ARG A 23 21.37 -12.28 -12.75
CA ARG A 23 20.06 -11.84 -13.22
C ARG A 23 19.90 -12.32 -14.67
N PRO A 24 18.73 -12.81 -15.11
CA PRO A 24 18.48 -12.95 -16.54
C PRO A 24 18.62 -11.58 -17.20
N SER A 25 19.23 -11.54 -18.37
CA SER A 25 19.46 -10.27 -19.05
C SER A 25 18.11 -9.66 -19.47
N PRO A 26 17.97 -8.33 -19.47
CA PRO A 26 16.76 -7.64 -19.97
C PRO A 26 16.37 -8.07 -21.41
N CYS A 27 17.32 -8.63 -22.16
CA CYS A 27 17.17 -9.06 -23.53
C CYS A 27 16.37 -10.38 -23.66
N GLU A 28 16.47 -11.30 -22.70
CA GLU A 28 15.82 -12.62 -22.78
C GLU A 28 14.32 -12.55 -22.49
N ALA A 29 13.91 -11.69 -21.56
CA ALA A 29 12.50 -11.37 -21.32
C ALA A 29 11.87 -10.61 -22.52
N ALA A 30 12.64 -9.72 -23.16
CA ALA A 30 12.21 -9.00 -24.36
C ALA A 30 12.05 -9.91 -25.60
N GLN A 31 12.93 -10.90 -25.77
CA GLN A 31 12.89 -11.87 -26.88
C GLN A 31 11.75 -12.90 -26.74
N ALA A 32 11.30 -13.20 -25.53
CA ALA A 32 10.15 -14.06 -25.28
C ALA A 32 8.82 -13.39 -25.67
N VAL A 33 8.72 -12.07 -25.46
CA VAL A 33 7.55 -11.25 -25.84
C VAL A 33 7.53 -10.95 -27.35
N HIS A 34 8.70 -10.80 -27.99
CA HIS A 34 8.84 -10.65 -29.45
C HIS A 34 8.17 -11.79 -30.24
N ARG A 35 8.26 -13.04 -29.73
CA ARG A 35 7.65 -14.23 -30.38
C ARG A 35 6.13 -14.30 -30.26
N LEU A 36 5.56 -13.70 -29.20
CA LEU A 36 4.11 -13.65 -28.96
C LEU A 36 3.41 -12.66 -29.91
N VAL A 37 4.08 -11.56 -30.26
CA VAL A 37 3.51 -10.46 -31.05
C VAL A 37 3.51 -10.75 -32.56
N SER A 38 4.43 -11.59 -33.06
CA SER A 38 4.50 -12.00 -34.47
C SER A 38 3.27 -12.78 -34.98
N GLN A 39 2.34 -13.16 -34.10
CA GLN A 39 1.12 -13.92 -34.46
C GLN A 39 -0.17 -13.06 -34.45
N VAL A 40 -0.09 -11.76 -34.14
CA VAL A 40 -1.28 -10.89 -34.03
C VAL A 40 -1.65 -10.29 -35.40
N PRO A 41 -2.87 -10.50 -35.92
CA PRO A 41 -3.28 -9.99 -37.24
C PRO A 41 -3.28 -8.45 -37.32
N ALA A 42 -2.94 -7.91 -38.49
CA ALA A 42 -2.71 -6.49 -38.81
C ALA A 42 -3.84 -5.49 -38.48
N LYS A 43 -4.98 -5.93 -37.95
CA LYS A 43 -6.14 -5.10 -37.57
C LYS A 43 -6.08 -4.54 -36.14
N PHE A 44 -5.08 -4.90 -35.32
CA PHE A 44 -4.89 -4.39 -33.95
C PHE A 44 -3.85 -3.27 -33.86
N ARG A 45 -4.10 -2.12 -34.50
CA ARG A 45 -3.22 -0.93 -34.43
C ARG A 45 -3.06 -0.34 -33.01
N ALA A 46 -4.00 -0.60 -32.09
CA ALA A 46 -4.01 -0.03 -30.75
C ALA A 46 -3.02 -0.70 -29.76
N LEU A 47 -2.86 -2.03 -29.85
CA LEU A 47 -1.87 -2.77 -29.05
C LEU A 47 -0.43 -2.44 -29.48
N ARG A 48 -0.25 -2.13 -30.77
CA ARG A 48 1.01 -1.61 -31.30
C ARG A 48 1.37 -0.25 -30.70
N ARG A 49 0.40 0.64 -30.39
CA ARG A 49 0.66 1.97 -29.80
C ARG A 49 1.09 1.91 -28.32
N ILE A 50 0.54 0.99 -27.52
CA ILE A 50 0.95 0.81 -26.12
C ILE A 50 2.38 0.24 -26.03
N TRP A 51 2.73 -0.68 -26.93
CA TRP A 51 4.09 -1.21 -27.02
C TRP A 51 5.09 -0.19 -27.62
N LEU A 52 4.70 0.56 -28.67
CA LEU A 52 5.51 1.65 -29.22
C LEU A 52 5.81 2.75 -28.19
N LEU A 53 4.99 2.95 -27.17
CA LEU A 53 5.26 3.90 -26.07
C LEU A 53 6.26 3.38 -25.03
N ILE A 54 6.33 2.06 -24.84
CA ILE A 54 7.33 1.40 -23.98
C ILE A 54 8.68 1.29 -24.73
N GLU A 55 8.65 1.06 -26.04
CA GLU A 55 9.84 1.02 -26.91
C GLU A 55 10.41 2.43 -27.20
N ALA A 56 9.57 3.44 -27.46
CA ALA A 56 9.99 4.81 -27.81
C ALA A 56 10.58 5.63 -26.66
N HIS A 57 10.52 5.16 -25.41
CA HIS A 57 11.28 5.77 -24.32
C HIS A 57 12.68 5.15 -24.13
N CYS A 58 12.97 4.05 -24.82
CA CYS A 58 14.32 3.50 -24.96
C CYS A 58 15.03 3.95 -26.25
N GLN A 59 14.31 4.50 -27.24
CA GLN A 59 14.92 5.12 -28.43
C GLN A 59 14.14 6.38 -28.85
N THR A 60 14.85 7.50 -28.85
CA THR A 60 14.41 8.89 -29.08
C THR A 60 13.51 9.19 -30.30
N ASN A 61 12.65 10.21 -30.09
CA ASN A 61 12.18 11.28 -31.00
C ASN A 61 11.00 11.10 -32.00
N MET A 62 9.99 11.97 -31.78
CA MET A 62 9.06 12.70 -32.68
C MET A 62 8.26 11.98 -33.77
N ALA A 63 6.91 12.13 -33.75
CA ALA A 63 6.12 12.77 -34.81
C ALA A 63 4.60 12.81 -34.47
N GLU A 64 3.95 13.87 -34.96
CA GLU A 64 2.57 14.32 -34.73
C GLU A 64 1.49 13.37 -35.29
N SER A 65 0.29 13.37 -34.68
CA SER A 65 -0.93 12.92 -35.37
C SER A 65 -2.15 13.76 -34.99
N THR A 66 -3.05 13.89 -35.97
CA THR A 66 -4.07 14.93 -36.17
C THR A 66 -5.40 14.70 -35.43
N ASP A 67 -6.22 15.77 -35.37
CA ASP A 67 -7.42 15.97 -34.55
C ASP A 67 -8.61 15.00 -34.73
N GLU A 68 -8.60 14.09 -35.73
CA GLU A 68 -9.67 13.08 -35.89
C GLU A 68 -9.53 11.90 -34.91
N ASP A 69 -8.31 11.56 -34.48
CA ASP A 69 -8.06 10.52 -33.45
C ASP A 69 -8.57 10.98 -32.06
N VAL A 70 -8.76 12.28 -31.85
CA VAL A 70 -9.15 12.89 -30.56
C VAL A 70 -10.64 12.72 -30.27
N ALA A 71 -11.48 12.59 -31.30
CA ALA A 71 -12.91 12.35 -31.12
C ALA A 71 -13.22 10.90 -30.69
N ALA A 72 -12.43 9.92 -31.16
CA ALA A 72 -12.61 8.50 -30.83
C ALA A 72 -12.14 8.15 -29.41
N VAL A 73 -11.12 8.83 -28.88
CA VAL A 73 -10.59 8.55 -27.52
C VAL A 73 -11.50 9.10 -26.41
N ARG A 74 -12.35 10.09 -26.70
CA ARG A 74 -13.32 10.62 -25.73
C ARG A 74 -14.46 9.64 -25.39
N SER A 75 -14.61 8.56 -26.15
CA SER A 75 -15.66 7.54 -25.94
C SER A 75 -15.13 6.16 -25.56
N ILE A 76 -13.82 5.98 -25.36
CA ILE A 76 -13.29 4.69 -24.90
C ILE A 76 -13.55 4.59 -23.40
N SER A 77 -14.55 3.80 -23.03
CA SER A 77 -14.65 3.33 -21.66
C SER A 77 -13.40 2.51 -21.36
N TYR A 78 -12.75 2.81 -20.24
CA TYR A 78 -11.56 2.11 -19.73
C TYR A 78 -11.58 0.56 -19.88
N PRO A 79 -12.72 -0.18 -19.84
CA PRO A 79 -12.72 -1.64 -20.07
C PRO A 79 -12.13 -2.15 -21.40
N ASP A 80 -11.96 -1.33 -22.44
CA ASP A 80 -11.49 -1.82 -23.75
C ASP A 80 -9.95 -1.80 -23.93
N ALA A 81 -9.20 -1.19 -22.99
CA ALA A 81 -7.73 -1.09 -23.07
C ALA A 81 -6.98 -2.23 -22.37
N VAL A 82 -7.70 -3.02 -21.56
CA VAL A 82 -7.20 -4.22 -20.91
C VAL A 82 -7.58 -5.41 -21.80
N ASP A 83 -6.66 -6.35 -22.03
CA ASP A 83 -7.01 -7.60 -22.68
C ASP A 83 -8.15 -8.27 -21.90
N LYS A 84 -9.33 -8.36 -22.53
CA LYS A 84 -10.55 -8.93 -21.93
C LYS A 84 -10.38 -10.40 -21.52
N ASN A 85 -9.29 -11.04 -21.94
CA ASN A 85 -8.98 -12.43 -21.62
C ASN A 85 -8.09 -12.59 -20.39
N LEU A 86 -7.59 -11.50 -19.77
CA LEU A 86 -6.86 -11.61 -18.51
C LEU A 86 -7.85 -11.93 -17.36
N PRO A 87 -7.52 -12.88 -16.47
CA PRO A 87 -8.33 -13.15 -15.30
C PRO A 87 -8.48 -11.90 -14.43
N GLU A 88 -9.71 -11.50 -14.14
CA GLU A 88 -10.01 -10.38 -13.23
C GLU A 88 -10.04 -10.92 -11.79
N LEU A 89 -9.13 -10.44 -10.96
CA LEU A 89 -9.01 -10.82 -9.54
C LEU A 89 -9.98 -10.02 -8.68
N TYR A 90 -10.22 -8.76 -9.04
CA TYR A 90 -11.05 -7.84 -8.27
C TYR A 90 -11.59 -6.71 -9.14
N TYR A 91 -12.87 -6.41 -8.97
CA TYR A 91 -13.53 -5.27 -9.60
C TYR A 91 -14.44 -4.57 -8.60
N PHE A 92 -14.15 -3.31 -8.27
CA PHE A 92 -15.00 -2.49 -7.41
C PHE A 92 -14.84 -1.00 -7.71
N MET A 93 -15.95 -0.29 -7.91
CA MET A 93 -16.00 1.16 -8.14
C MET A 93 -14.95 1.68 -9.16
N GLY A 94 -14.75 0.96 -10.27
CA GLY A 94 -13.82 1.35 -11.33
C GLY A 94 -12.35 1.00 -11.08
N ILE A 95 -12.02 0.43 -9.92
CA ILE A 95 -10.73 -0.20 -9.64
C ILE A 95 -10.75 -1.60 -10.23
N ARG A 96 -9.73 -1.93 -11.04
CA ARG A 96 -9.52 -3.30 -11.53
C ARG A 96 -8.20 -3.84 -11.04
N VAL A 97 -8.21 -5.10 -10.61
CA VAL A 97 -6.99 -5.87 -10.38
C VAL A 97 -7.03 -7.08 -11.30
N LEU A 98 -6.00 -7.22 -12.13
CA LEU A 98 -5.91 -8.28 -13.13
C LEU A 98 -4.74 -9.18 -12.80
N GLU A 99 -4.88 -10.46 -13.11
CA GLU A 99 -3.77 -11.40 -13.07
C GLU A 99 -3.04 -11.42 -14.41
N HIS A 100 -1.72 -11.42 -14.38
CA HIS A 100 -0.90 -11.60 -15.57
C HIS A 100 0.27 -12.55 -15.28
N THR A 101 0.38 -13.59 -16.10
CA THR A 101 1.53 -14.49 -16.08
C THR A 101 2.54 -14.04 -17.12
N THR A 102 3.74 -13.71 -16.66
CA THR A 102 4.86 -13.32 -17.54
C THR A 102 5.36 -14.52 -18.35
N SER A 103 6.16 -14.26 -19.39
CA SER A 103 6.80 -15.32 -20.17
C SER A 103 7.69 -16.25 -19.35
N ASN A 104 8.18 -15.79 -18.19
CA ASN A 104 9.06 -16.55 -17.31
C ASN A 104 8.29 -17.34 -16.23
N GLY A 105 6.95 -17.28 -16.25
CA GLY A 105 6.09 -17.98 -15.30
C GLY A 105 5.76 -17.19 -14.03
N ASP A 106 6.32 -15.99 -13.85
CA ASP A 106 5.97 -15.14 -12.71
C ASP A 106 4.51 -14.68 -12.84
N VAL A 107 3.73 -14.80 -11.76
CA VAL A 107 2.34 -14.34 -11.69
C VAL A 107 2.28 -12.98 -11.01
N LEU A 108 1.69 -12.00 -11.69
CA LEU A 108 1.62 -10.61 -11.29
C LEU A 108 0.17 -10.16 -11.08
N ALA A 109 -0.03 -9.25 -10.14
CA ALA A 109 -1.26 -8.49 -9.96
C ALA A 109 -1.08 -7.07 -10.54
N LEU A 110 -1.99 -6.68 -11.43
CA LEU A 110 -2.01 -5.39 -12.11
C LEU A 110 -3.20 -4.58 -11.59
N LYS A 111 -2.96 -3.67 -10.65
CA LYS A 111 -3.99 -2.74 -10.15
C LYS A 111 -4.02 -1.51 -11.03
N VAL A 112 -5.15 -1.25 -11.68
CA VAL A 112 -5.31 -0.12 -12.60
C VAL A 112 -6.45 0.77 -12.16
N LYS A 113 -6.19 2.08 -12.14
CA LYS A 113 -7.18 3.13 -11.89
C LYS A 113 -6.94 4.31 -12.85
N SER A 114 -7.88 5.25 -12.87
CA SER A 114 -7.64 6.59 -13.42
C SER A 114 -6.36 7.19 -12.83
N HIS A 115 -5.64 7.97 -13.64
CA HIS A 115 -4.34 8.53 -13.27
C HIS A 115 -4.35 9.24 -11.89
N ASP A 116 -5.40 10.00 -11.60
CA ASP A 116 -5.49 10.81 -10.38
C ASP A 116 -5.94 10.01 -9.14
N SER A 117 -6.41 8.77 -9.32
CA SER A 117 -7.00 7.95 -8.24
C SER A 117 -6.09 6.82 -7.76
N LEU A 118 -4.95 6.58 -8.42
CA LEU A 118 -3.89 5.70 -7.90
C LEU A 118 -2.69 6.58 -7.54
N ALA A 119 -2.37 6.71 -6.25
CA ALA A 119 -1.19 7.45 -5.84
C ALA A 119 0.06 6.56 -5.91
N ARG A 120 1.16 7.10 -6.43
CA ARG A 120 2.47 6.41 -6.41
C ARG A 120 2.90 6.02 -4.99
N SER A 121 2.48 6.82 -4.01
CA SER A 121 2.72 6.57 -2.59
C SER A 121 2.09 5.26 -2.06
N GLU A 122 1.08 4.70 -2.73
CA GLU A 122 0.60 3.34 -2.44
C GLU A 122 1.67 2.28 -2.76
N ALA A 123 2.35 2.43 -3.90
CA ALA A 123 3.42 1.54 -4.32
C ALA A 123 4.61 1.62 -3.37
N ASP A 124 4.99 2.83 -2.96
CA ASP A 124 6.13 3.07 -2.07
C ASP A 124 5.90 2.41 -0.70
N MET A 125 4.70 2.55 -0.14
CA MET A 125 4.36 1.92 1.14
C MET A 125 4.27 0.40 1.05
N MET A 126 3.70 -0.13 -0.03
CA MET A 126 3.63 -1.58 -0.27
C MET A 126 5.03 -2.19 -0.41
N GLN A 127 5.91 -1.54 -1.18
CA GLN A 127 7.29 -1.93 -1.35
C GLN A 127 8.05 -1.85 -0.02
N PHE A 128 7.87 -0.76 0.74
CA PHE A 128 8.47 -0.61 2.06
C PHE A 128 8.07 -1.77 2.98
N ALA A 129 6.78 -2.10 3.07
CA ALA A 129 6.33 -3.19 3.91
C ALA A 129 6.98 -4.53 3.50
N ALA A 130 7.00 -4.83 2.20
CA ALA A 130 7.57 -6.06 1.67
C ALA A 130 9.08 -6.20 1.96
N THR A 131 9.83 -5.10 1.90
CA THR A 131 11.29 -5.12 2.20
C THR A 131 11.60 -5.21 3.69
N HIS A 132 10.62 -4.97 4.57
CA HIS A 132 10.77 -5.08 6.02
C HIS A 132 10.24 -6.41 6.57
N GLY A 133 10.03 -7.41 5.70
CA GLY A 133 9.65 -8.77 6.08
C GLY A 133 8.16 -8.95 6.39
N ILE A 134 7.35 -7.90 6.21
CA ILE A 134 5.89 -8.02 6.25
C ILE A 134 5.45 -8.71 4.95
N LEU A 135 4.46 -9.59 5.04
CA LEU A 135 3.88 -10.29 3.91
C LEU A 135 3.05 -9.35 3.02
N ALA A 136 3.67 -8.31 2.47
CA ALA A 136 3.07 -7.42 1.48
C ALA A 136 3.52 -7.83 0.06
N PRO A 137 2.72 -7.56 -0.98
CA PRO A 137 3.14 -7.80 -2.36
C PRO A 137 4.42 -7.02 -2.68
N LYS A 138 5.42 -7.66 -3.31
CA LYS A 138 6.59 -6.92 -3.81
C LYS A 138 6.21 -6.14 -5.06
N VAL A 139 6.53 -4.86 -5.09
CA VAL A 139 6.22 -3.99 -6.23
C VAL A 139 7.27 -4.20 -7.32
N ARG A 140 6.80 -4.41 -8.55
CA ARG A 140 7.61 -4.51 -9.76
C ARG A 140 7.66 -3.19 -10.53
N GLY A 141 6.69 -2.31 -10.32
CA GLY A 141 6.72 -0.93 -10.79
C GLY A 141 5.38 -0.23 -10.74
N CYS A 142 5.39 1.08 -10.99
CA CYS A 142 4.20 1.92 -11.05
C CYS A 142 4.30 2.85 -12.27
N TYR A 143 3.40 2.68 -13.24
CA TYR A 143 3.52 3.24 -14.58
C TYR A 143 2.28 4.05 -14.94
N ASP A 144 2.50 5.18 -15.61
CA ASP A 144 1.43 5.97 -16.19
C ASP A 144 1.15 5.46 -17.61
N ILE A 145 -0.10 5.13 -17.91
CA ILE A 145 -0.55 4.82 -19.27
C ILE A 145 -0.84 6.16 -19.95
N VAL A 146 0.05 6.58 -20.83
CA VAL A 146 -0.14 7.76 -21.67
C VAL A 146 -0.72 7.38 -23.02
N THR A 147 -1.50 8.27 -23.62
CA THR A 147 -1.95 8.14 -25.02
C THR A 147 -1.09 9.06 -25.90
N MET A 148 -1.61 9.48 -27.05
CA MET A 148 -0.94 10.45 -27.93
C MET A 148 -0.74 11.85 -27.31
N LYS A 149 -1.27 12.08 -26.11
CA LYS A 149 -1.06 13.30 -25.32
C LYS A 149 -0.26 12.95 -24.07
N PRO A 150 1.09 13.02 -24.10
CA PRO A 150 1.94 12.63 -22.95
C PRO A 150 1.62 13.40 -21.68
N GLN A 151 1.20 14.66 -21.82
CA GLN A 151 0.84 15.53 -20.70
C GLN A 151 -0.51 15.21 -20.05
N ARG A 152 -1.24 14.22 -20.56
CA ARG A 152 -2.54 13.81 -20.02
C ARG A 152 -2.58 12.28 -19.96
N PRO A 153 -1.96 11.68 -18.93
CA PRO A 153 -2.03 10.26 -18.73
C PRO A 153 -3.49 9.81 -18.59
N LEU A 154 -3.81 8.68 -19.20
CA LEU A 154 -5.14 8.07 -19.18
C LEU A 154 -5.38 7.34 -17.86
N ALA A 155 -4.39 6.58 -17.40
CA ALA A 155 -4.49 5.70 -16.25
C ALA A 155 -3.14 5.53 -15.58
N ARG A 156 -3.14 4.92 -14.39
CA ARG A 156 -1.93 4.47 -13.72
C ARG A 156 -2.09 3.01 -13.33
N VAL A 157 -1.01 2.24 -13.54
CA VAL A 157 -0.91 0.81 -13.24
C VAL A 157 0.12 0.59 -12.16
N LEU A 158 -0.28 -0.02 -11.06
CA LEU A 158 0.62 -0.63 -10.08
C LEU A 158 0.80 -2.11 -10.46
N VAL A 159 2.06 -2.52 -10.64
CA VAL A 159 2.44 -3.90 -10.92
C VAL A 159 3.11 -4.49 -9.69
N ALA A 160 2.56 -5.55 -9.13
CA ALA A 160 3.12 -6.24 -7.97
C ALA A 160 3.06 -7.77 -8.14
N GLU A 161 3.79 -8.51 -7.32
CA GLU A 161 3.67 -9.97 -7.24
C GLU A 161 2.24 -10.38 -6.82
N ARG A 162 1.68 -11.39 -7.48
CA ARG A 162 0.39 -11.96 -7.08
C ARG A 162 0.57 -12.74 -5.78
N VAL A 163 -0.08 -12.27 -4.72
CA VAL A 163 -0.14 -12.98 -3.43
C VAL A 163 -1.06 -14.18 -3.58
N PRO A 164 -0.62 -15.43 -3.36
CA PRO A 164 -1.44 -16.64 -3.58
C PRO A 164 -2.60 -16.78 -2.58
N GLY A 165 -3.56 -17.64 -2.91
CA GLY A 165 -4.73 -17.91 -2.07
C GLY A 165 -5.93 -16.99 -2.33
N GLU A 166 -6.88 -17.06 -1.38
CA GLU A 166 -8.15 -16.35 -1.36
C GLU A 166 -8.21 -15.38 -0.17
N SER A 167 -9.12 -14.41 -0.21
CA SER A 167 -9.24 -13.43 0.86
C SER A 167 -9.90 -14.04 2.11
N LEU A 168 -9.53 -13.56 3.29
CA LEU A 168 -9.94 -14.16 4.56
C LEU A 168 -11.46 -14.11 4.75
N ASP A 169 -12.12 -13.08 4.22
CA ASP A 169 -13.57 -12.93 4.27
C ASP A 169 -14.32 -14.01 3.48
N THR A 170 -13.76 -14.53 2.39
CA THR A 170 -14.40 -15.58 1.58
C THR A 170 -14.26 -16.94 2.24
N VAL A 171 -13.09 -17.23 2.81
CA VAL A 171 -12.79 -18.57 3.35
C VAL A 171 -13.07 -18.71 4.86
N TRP A 172 -13.35 -17.63 5.59
CA TRP A 172 -13.41 -17.65 7.06
C TRP A 172 -14.31 -18.74 7.62
N ASP A 173 -15.51 -18.89 7.05
CA ASP A 173 -16.53 -19.81 7.53
C ASP A 173 -16.17 -21.28 7.29
N GLU A 174 -15.32 -21.55 6.29
CA GLU A 174 -14.83 -22.89 5.94
C GLU A 174 -13.65 -23.33 6.82
N LEU A 175 -12.90 -22.37 7.36
CA LEU A 175 -11.74 -22.65 8.20
C LEU A 175 -12.15 -23.31 9.52
N SER A 176 -11.42 -24.37 9.88
CA SER A 176 -11.53 -25.00 11.19
C SER A 176 -11.11 -24.05 12.31
N LYS A 177 -11.52 -24.36 13.54
CA LYS A 177 -11.10 -23.61 14.73
C LYS A 177 -9.57 -23.54 14.87
N LEU A 178 -8.86 -24.63 14.55
CA LEU A 178 -7.41 -24.67 14.64
C LEU A 178 -6.75 -23.77 13.59
N GLU A 179 -7.27 -23.73 12.37
CA GLU A 179 -6.78 -22.84 11.32
C GLU A 179 -7.03 -21.37 11.64
N ARG A 180 -8.21 -21.02 12.17
CA ARG A 180 -8.51 -19.65 12.60
C ARG A 180 -7.54 -19.19 13.70
N GLU A 181 -7.23 -20.05 14.68
CA GLU A 181 -6.24 -19.74 15.72
C GLU A 181 -4.81 -19.63 15.16
N SER A 182 -4.46 -20.48 14.18
CA SER A 182 -3.18 -20.38 13.46
C SER A 182 -3.06 -19.06 12.70
N ILE A 183 -4.12 -18.62 12.01
CA ILE A 183 -4.16 -17.35 11.28
C ILE A 183 -4.02 -16.17 12.23
N LYS A 184 -4.74 -16.16 13.35
CA LYS A 184 -4.59 -15.14 14.39
C LYS A 184 -3.15 -15.03 14.90
N LYS A 185 -2.47 -16.17 15.10
CA LYS A 185 -1.06 -16.18 15.50
C LYS A 185 -0.16 -15.55 14.43
N GLN A 186 -0.33 -15.95 13.17
CA GLN A 186 0.43 -15.39 12.04
C GLN A 186 0.20 -13.88 11.88
N LEU A 187 -1.04 -13.41 12.01
CA LEU A 187 -1.35 -11.98 11.98
C LEU A 187 -0.74 -11.21 13.15
N ARG A 188 -0.68 -11.81 14.34
CA ARG A 188 0.01 -11.22 15.50
C ARG A 188 1.49 -11.01 15.20
N GLU A 189 2.13 -11.96 14.52
CA GLU A 189 3.52 -11.85 14.07
C GLU A 189 3.68 -10.73 13.02
N GLN A 190 2.79 -10.65 12.04
CA GLN A 190 2.81 -9.57 11.04
C GLN A 190 2.61 -8.19 11.66
N PHE A 191 1.67 -8.04 12.60
CA PHE A 191 1.44 -6.77 13.30
C PHE A 191 2.61 -6.39 14.20
N ALA A 192 3.34 -7.36 14.76
CA ALA A 192 4.58 -7.08 15.48
C ALA A 192 5.68 -6.53 14.55
N LEU A 193 5.82 -7.07 13.34
CA LEU A 193 6.74 -6.54 12.31
C LEU A 193 6.34 -5.14 11.85
N MET A 194 5.05 -4.89 11.64
CA MET A 194 4.58 -3.53 11.35
C MET A 194 4.93 -2.55 12.48
N ARG A 195 4.77 -2.98 13.74
CA ARG A 195 5.08 -2.13 14.91
C ARG A 195 6.58 -1.90 15.14
N SER A 196 7.45 -2.78 14.64
CA SER A 196 8.90 -2.58 14.70
C SER A 196 9.40 -1.58 13.66
N CYS A 197 8.65 -1.39 12.56
CA CYS A 197 8.89 -0.33 11.59
C CYS A 197 8.47 1.01 12.20
N THR A 198 9.43 1.90 12.46
CA THR A 198 9.16 3.20 13.11
C THR A 198 9.79 4.37 12.37
N GLN A 199 9.19 5.55 12.53
CA GLN A 199 9.75 6.81 12.02
C GLN A 199 9.38 8.00 12.95
N PRO A 200 10.05 9.16 12.83
CA PRO A 200 9.90 10.27 13.77
C PRO A 200 8.77 11.26 13.45
N TYR A 201 7.98 11.03 12.40
CA TYR A 201 6.87 11.89 11.97
C TYR A 201 5.65 11.06 11.53
N ILE A 202 4.45 11.65 11.53
CA ILE A 202 3.22 11.02 11.03
C ILE A 202 3.10 11.29 9.54
N GLY A 203 2.95 10.24 8.73
CA GLY A 203 2.92 10.36 7.28
C GLY A 203 3.38 9.08 6.60
N ARG A 204 3.78 9.15 5.34
CA ARG A 204 4.37 8.02 4.60
C ARG A 204 5.88 8.11 4.57
N VAL A 205 6.51 7.10 3.98
CA VAL A 205 7.94 7.13 3.67
C VAL A 205 8.30 8.41 2.92
N ASP A 206 9.55 8.87 3.07
CA ASP A 206 10.10 10.07 2.40
C ASP A 206 9.29 11.37 2.62
N LYS A 207 8.70 11.54 3.80
CA LYS A 207 7.85 12.69 4.15
C LYS A 207 6.68 12.91 3.19
N GLN A 208 6.23 11.85 2.51
CA GLN A 208 5.04 11.94 1.68
C GLN A 208 3.78 12.09 2.56
N PRO A 209 2.74 12.80 2.09
CA PRO A 209 1.49 12.88 2.81
C PRO A 209 0.78 11.51 2.78
N THR A 210 -0.01 11.24 3.81
CA THR A 210 -0.78 9.99 3.92
C THR A 210 -2.18 10.18 3.38
N TYR A 211 -2.79 9.11 2.87
CA TYR A 211 -4.22 9.13 2.57
C TYR A 211 -4.98 9.54 3.84
N ASN A 212 -6.00 10.37 3.69
CA ASN A 212 -6.85 10.77 4.81
C ASN A 212 -7.76 9.61 5.24
N VAL A 213 -7.31 8.85 6.25
CA VAL A 213 -8.07 7.72 6.78
C VAL A 213 -9.46 8.11 7.30
N TYR A 214 -9.66 9.39 7.65
CA TYR A 214 -10.94 9.94 8.15
C TYR A 214 -11.93 10.30 7.04
N ASP A 215 -11.49 10.35 5.78
CA ASP A 215 -12.34 10.67 4.63
C ASP A 215 -12.48 9.41 3.76
N ARG A 216 -13.62 8.73 3.93
CA ARG A 216 -13.89 7.48 3.20
C ARG A 216 -14.52 7.71 1.84
N LEU A 217 -15.10 8.89 1.61
CA LEU A 217 -15.81 9.24 0.37
C LEU A 217 -14.95 10.06 -0.60
N GLU A 218 -13.92 10.74 -0.10
CA GLU A 218 -13.08 11.64 -0.88
C GLU A 218 -11.64 11.11 -0.97
N TYR A 219 -11.01 11.34 -2.13
CA TYR A 219 -9.61 11.01 -2.37
C TYR A 219 -8.74 12.22 -2.02
N ASN A 220 -8.39 12.36 -0.74
CA ASN A 220 -7.54 13.44 -0.27
C ASN A 220 -6.43 12.94 0.68
N PHE A 221 -5.43 13.79 0.84
CA PHE A 221 -4.21 13.49 1.58
C PHE A 221 -4.05 14.45 2.75
N ILE A 222 -3.41 13.98 3.82
CA ILE A 222 -3.15 14.75 5.05
C ILE A 222 -1.68 14.63 5.44
N GLY A 223 -1.23 15.61 6.21
CA GLY A 223 0.14 15.67 6.68
C GLY A 223 1.15 15.87 5.53
N PRO A 224 2.40 15.42 5.70
CA PRO A 224 2.94 14.81 6.92
C PRO A 224 2.84 15.76 8.14
N PHE A 225 2.84 15.21 9.34
CA PHE A 225 2.87 15.98 10.59
C PHE A 225 4.17 15.66 11.32
N GLU A 226 4.89 16.70 11.75
CA GLU A 226 6.19 16.52 12.43
C GLU A 226 6.05 15.80 13.77
N ASP A 227 4.91 15.92 14.46
CA ASP A 227 4.64 15.26 15.73
C ASP A 227 3.14 14.98 15.95
N GLU A 228 2.84 14.34 17.08
CA GLU A 228 1.46 14.00 17.47
C GLU A 228 0.64 15.24 17.82
N GLU A 229 1.27 16.35 18.21
CA GLU A 229 0.55 17.59 18.54
C GLU A 229 0.01 18.29 17.30
N ALA A 230 0.79 18.34 16.22
CA ALA A 230 0.35 18.85 14.93
C ALA A 230 -0.81 18.00 14.39
N PHE A 231 -0.72 16.67 14.49
CA PHE A 231 -1.80 15.77 14.09
C PHE A 231 -3.06 15.92 14.95
N ASP A 232 -2.90 16.01 16.28
CA ASP A 232 -4.00 16.25 17.21
C ASP A 232 -4.69 17.60 16.93
N THR A 233 -3.91 18.65 16.64
CA THR A 233 -4.44 19.97 16.29
C THR A 233 -5.24 19.92 15.00
N TRP A 234 -4.73 19.23 13.98
CA TRP A 234 -5.48 18.99 12.75
C TRP A 234 -6.80 18.25 13.02
N CYS A 235 -6.78 17.19 13.84
CA CYS A 235 -7.99 16.48 14.25
C CYS A 235 -9.00 17.39 14.97
N LEU A 236 -8.53 18.23 15.90
CA LEU A 236 -9.38 19.15 16.66
C LEU A 236 -10.02 20.22 15.75
N ASN A 237 -9.30 20.70 14.74
CA ASN A 237 -9.82 21.70 13.79
C ASN A 237 -10.93 21.13 12.89
N ARG A 238 -10.99 19.82 12.71
CA ARG A 238 -12.09 19.15 11.99
C ARG A 238 -13.34 18.95 12.82
N LEU A 239 -13.29 19.20 14.13
CA LEU A 239 -14.45 18.99 14.98
C LEU A 239 -15.48 20.11 14.75
N GLY A 240 -16.61 19.79 14.12
CA GLY A 240 -17.79 20.66 14.07
C GLY A 240 -18.58 20.67 15.39
N THR A 241 -17.91 20.91 16.53
CA THR A 241 -18.50 20.82 17.88
C THR A 241 -18.27 22.09 18.71
N SER A 242 -18.85 22.15 19.91
CA SER A 242 -18.73 23.30 20.81
C SER A 242 -17.30 23.49 21.33
N ASP A 243 -16.93 24.75 21.59
CA ASP A 243 -15.61 25.13 22.15
C ASP A 243 -15.28 24.38 23.44
N PHE A 244 -16.28 24.15 24.30
CA PHE A 244 -16.10 23.37 25.53
C PHE A 244 -15.69 21.92 25.25
N THR A 245 -16.29 21.28 24.25
CA THR A 245 -15.96 19.91 23.86
C THR A 245 -14.55 19.83 23.28
N THR A 246 -14.20 20.76 22.39
CA THR A 246 -12.87 20.89 21.80
C THR A 246 -11.80 21.14 22.86
N TRP A 247 -12.06 22.04 23.82
CA TRP A 247 -11.18 22.31 24.96
C TRP A 247 -10.96 21.06 25.83
N ARG A 248 -12.05 20.34 26.17
CA ARG A 248 -11.96 19.12 26.98
C ARG A 248 -11.14 18.04 26.25
N MET A 249 -11.27 17.95 24.94
CA MET A 249 -10.49 17.01 24.12
C MET A 249 -9.03 17.41 24.06
N ARG A 250 -8.72 18.69 23.82
CA ARG A 250 -7.35 19.22 23.85
C ARG A 250 -6.61 18.86 25.14
N ARG A 251 -7.22 19.10 26.30
CA ARG A 251 -6.63 18.73 27.60
C ARG A 251 -6.41 17.23 27.77
N PHE A 252 -7.26 16.41 27.18
CA PHE A 252 -7.08 14.96 27.18
C PHE A 252 -5.88 14.55 26.32
N LEU A 253 -5.75 15.13 25.14
CA LEU A 253 -4.66 14.88 24.20
C LEU A 253 -3.30 15.31 24.77
N GLU A 254 -3.22 16.49 25.38
CA GLU A 254 -2.02 16.96 26.10
C GLU A 254 -1.57 15.95 27.17
N LYS A 255 -2.51 15.44 27.98
CA LYS A 255 -2.21 14.41 28.99
C LYS A 255 -1.77 13.09 28.36
N SER A 256 -2.35 12.71 27.23
CA SER A 256 -1.94 11.51 26.48
C SER A 256 -0.50 11.65 25.99
N ARG A 257 -0.16 12.78 25.37
CA ARG A 257 1.20 13.06 24.88
C ARG A 257 2.22 13.12 26.01
N ALA A 258 1.87 13.72 27.15
CA ALA A 258 2.72 13.74 28.34
C ALA A 258 3.04 12.32 28.85
N ARG A 259 2.06 11.39 28.79
CA ARG A 259 2.30 9.98 29.12
C ARG A 259 3.23 9.29 28.12
N SER A 260 3.01 9.49 26.82
CA SER A 260 3.91 8.93 25.78
C SER A 260 5.34 9.45 25.94
N LYS A 261 5.51 10.75 26.25
CA LYS A 261 6.80 11.35 26.55
C LYS A 261 7.46 10.73 27.79
N ALA A 262 6.71 10.56 28.87
CA ALA A 262 7.22 9.91 30.08
C ALA A 262 7.59 8.43 29.86
N ALA A 263 6.91 7.75 28.93
CA ALA A 263 7.19 6.37 28.54
C ALA A 263 8.33 6.23 27.51
N GLY A 264 8.94 7.33 27.05
CA GLY A 264 9.99 7.31 26.03
C GLY A 264 9.50 6.95 24.62
N THR A 265 8.18 7.02 24.37
CA THR A 265 7.56 6.72 23.08
C THR A 265 7.05 7.97 22.35
N ALA A 266 7.42 9.16 22.82
CA ALA A 266 7.16 10.40 22.09
C ALA A 266 7.84 10.36 20.72
N ASN A 267 7.09 10.76 19.69
CA ASN A 267 7.54 10.77 18.28
C ASN A 267 7.99 9.40 17.75
N ARG A 268 7.52 8.30 18.36
CA ARG A 268 7.69 6.95 17.79
C ARG A 268 6.40 6.56 17.08
N PHE A 269 6.33 6.80 15.77
CA PHE A 269 5.19 6.41 14.96
C PHE A 269 5.47 5.09 14.25
N VAL A 270 4.50 4.19 14.27
CA VAL A 270 4.65 2.83 13.77
C VAL A 270 3.92 2.67 12.44
N LEU A 271 4.36 1.74 11.61
CA LEU A 271 3.65 1.41 10.37
C LEU A 271 2.24 0.89 10.70
N THR A 272 1.24 1.48 10.05
CA THR A 272 -0.16 1.10 10.09
C THR A 272 -0.65 0.84 8.68
N HIS A 273 -1.56 -0.13 8.52
CA HIS A 273 -2.19 -0.47 7.26
C HIS A 273 -3.35 0.50 6.93
N GLY A 274 -4.14 0.87 7.95
CA GLY A 274 -5.25 1.83 7.80
C GLY A 274 -6.53 1.26 7.20
N ASP A 275 -6.50 0.05 6.63
CA ASP A 275 -7.69 -0.70 6.16
C ASP A 275 -7.54 -2.22 6.42
N LEU A 276 -7.39 -2.64 7.68
CA LEU A 276 -7.29 -4.07 8.04
C LEU A 276 -8.66 -4.79 7.97
N SER A 277 -9.32 -4.72 6.82
CA SER A 277 -10.46 -5.55 6.50
C SER A 277 -10.01 -6.98 6.13
N PRO A 278 -10.80 -8.02 6.43
CA PRO A 278 -10.45 -9.40 6.12
C PRO A 278 -10.32 -9.65 4.60
N ARG A 279 -11.03 -8.88 3.75
CA ARG A 279 -10.81 -8.87 2.29
C ARG A 279 -9.36 -8.55 1.87
N ASN A 280 -8.61 -7.87 2.72
CA ASN A 280 -7.22 -7.46 2.47
C ASN A 280 -6.20 -8.45 3.05
N VAL A 281 -6.65 -9.56 3.65
CA VAL A 281 -5.79 -10.63 4.18
C VAL A 281 -5.95 -11.85 3.30
N MET A 282 -4.87 -12.29 2.64
CA MET A 282 -4.86 -13.46 1.78
C MET A 282 -4.45 -14.70 2.58
N VAL A 283 -5.15 -15.81 2.33
CA VAL A 283 -4.96 -17.10 2.98
C VAL A 283 -4.94 -18.23 1.97
N GLU A 284 -4.02 -19.17 2.18
CA GLU A 284 -3.94 -20.42 1.44
C GLU A 284 -3.58 -21.54 2.42
N ASN A 285 -4.33 -22.66 2.39
CA ASN A 285 -4.06 -23.84 3.22
C ASN A 285 -3.88 -23.50 4.73
N GLY A 286 -4.75 -22.62 5.27
CA GLY A 286 -4.70 -22.21 6.68
C GLY A 286 -3.50 -21.31 7.05
N ARG A 287 -2.79 -20.76 6.06
CA ARG A 287 -1.64 -19.85 6.25
C ARG A 287 -1.92 -18.48 5.65
N VAL A 288 -1.52 -17.43 6.35
CA VAL A 288 -1.53 -16.07 5.81
C VAL A 288 -0.44 -16.00 4.75
N THR A 289 -0.82 -15.70 3.53
CA THR A 289 0.08 -15.57 2.37
C THR A 289 0.40 -14.11 2.07
N GLY A 290 -0.48 -13.18 2.45
CA GLY A 290 -0.16 -11.76 2.42
C GLY A 290 -1.24 -10.82 2.92
N ILE A 291 -0.86 -9.54 3.02
CA ILE A 291 -1.71 -8.41 3.35
C ILE A 291 -1.61 -7.45 2.17
N VAL A 292 -2.74 -7.21 1.50
CA VAL A 292 -2.83 -6.41 0.27
C VAL A 292 -3.51 -5.07 0.54
N ASP A 293 -3.51 -4.20 -0.47
CA ASP A 293 -4.19 -2.88 -0.44
C ASP A 293 -3.62 -1.87 0.58
N TRP A 294 -2.34 -1.55 0.43
CA TRP A 294 -1.61 -0.58 1.26
C TRP A 294 -1.95 0.89 0.95
N GLU A 295 -3.05 1.17 0.26
CA GLU A 295 -3.40 2.51 -0.22
C GLU A 295 -3.71 3.50 0.91
N ARG A 296 -4.08 3.02 2.10
CA ARG A 296 -4.39 3.83 3.31
C ARG A 296 -3.30 3.78 4.37
N SER A 297 -2.19 3.09 4.06
CA SER A 297 -1.11 2.90 4.99
C SER A 297 -0.32 4.18 5.23
N GLY A 298 0.37 4.19 6.37
CA GLY A 298 1.21 5.29 6.84
C GLY A 298 1.72 5.00 8.23
N PHE A 299 2.59 5.86 8.73
CA PHE A 299 3.10 5.81 10.08
C PHE A 299 2.26 6.70 10.98
N PHE A 300 1.70 6.12 12.04
CA PHE A 300 0.81 6.78 12.98
C PHE A 300 1.15 6.35 14.42
N PRO A 301 0.58 6.99 15.45
CA PRO A 301 0.69 6.49 16.81
C PRO A 301 0.24 5.03 16.92
N GLU A 302 0.85 4.24 17.81
CA GLU A 302 0.60 2.79 17.93
C GLU A 302 -0.87 2.41 18.12
N TYR A 303 -1.63 3.28 18.79
CA TYR A 303 -3.05 3.08 19.03
C TYR A 303 -3.94 3.27 17.78
N ALA A 304 -3.40 3.89 16.73
CA ALA A 304 -4.17 4.42 15.61
C ALA A 304 -4.82 3.31 14.78
N GLU A 305 -4.10 2.21 14.50
CA GLU A 305 -4.65 1.05 13.78
C GLU A 305 -5.91 0.52 14.47
N TYR A 306 -5.87 0.35 15.80
CA TYR A 306 -7.01 -0.08 16.59
C TYR A 306 -8.18 0.91 16.49
N ALA A 307 -7.88 2.21 16.55
CA ALA A 307 -8.90 3.24 16.47
C ALA A 307 -9.55 3.32 15.09
N PHE A 308 -8.76 3.23 14.02
CA PHE A 308 -9.22 3.23 12.63
C PHE A 308 -10.12 2.02 12.36
N ALA A 309 -9.63 0.82 12.69
CA ALA A 309 -10.37 -0.41 12.43
C ALA A 309 -11.72 -0.47 13.18
N LEU A 310 -11.79 0.08 14.41
CA LEU A 310 -13.02 0.06 15.20
C LEU A 310 -14.01 1.20 14.92
N LYS A 311 -13.58 2.29 14.27
CA LYS A 311 -14.41 3.50 14.11
C LYS A 311 -14.66 3.92 12.69
N LEU A 312 -13.75 3.58 11.78
CA LEU A 312 -13.80 4.00 10.38
C LEU A 312 -14.15 2.81 9.44
N GLY A 313 -14.12 1.58 9.94
CA GLY A 313 -14.55 0.38 9.22
C GLY A 313 -16.06 0.15 9.26
N HIS A 314 -16.87 1.01 8.63
CA HIS A 314 -18.35 0.89 8.66
C HIS A 314 -18.91 -0.40 8.06
N GLU A 315 -18.18 -0.98 7.11
CA GLU A 315 -18.55 -2.22 6.42
C GLU A 315 -17.70 -3.41 6.87
N ILE A 316 -16.99 -3.26 7.99
CA ILE A 316 -16.19 -4.37 8.53
C ILE A 316 -17.11 -5.45 9.10
N GLU A 317 -16.70 -6.68 8.86
CA GLU A 317 -17.42 -7.89 9.19
C GLU A 317 -17.53 -8.00 10.71
N LYS A 318 -18.76 -8.23 11.22
CA LYS A 318 -19.02 -8.24 12.66
C LYS A 318 -18.19 -9.29 13.42
N TRP A 319 -17.89 -10.42 12.77
CA TRP A 319 -17.06 -11.49 13.32
C TRP A 319 -15.58 -11.08 13.43
N TRP A 320 -15.13 -10.12 12.62
CA TRP A 320 -13.74 -9.69 12.56
C TRP A 320 -13.39 -8.69 13.67
N ILE A 321 -14.34 -7.86 14.08
CA ILE A 321 -14.19 -6.90 15.18
C ILE A 321 -13.60 -7.53 16.46
N PRO A 322 -14.12 -8.64 17.02
CA PRO A 322 -13.52 -9.26 18.19
C PRO A 322 -12.12 -9.80 17.94
N VAL A 323 -11.81 -10.27 16.73
CA VAL A 323 -10.46 -10.73 16.36
C VAL A 323 -9.48 -9.56 16.35
N LEU A 324 -9.83 -8.45 15.70
CA LEU A 324 -9.00 -7.24 15.73
C LEU A 324 -8.76 -6.73 17.16
N LYS A 325 -9.78 -6.79 18.03
CA LYS A 325 -9.63 -6.43 19.45
C LYS A 325 -8.67 -7.33 20.21
N GLU A 326 -8.55 -8.60 19.80
CA GLU A 326 -7.61 -9.57 20.37
C GLU A 326 -6.17 -9.32 19.88
N LEU A 327 -6.01 -8.87 18.63
CA LEU A 327 -4.71 -8.74 17.97
C LEU A 327 -4.06 -7.36 18.11
N LEU A 328 -4.87 -6.30 18.19
CA LEU A 328 -4.42 -4.92 18.19
C LEU A 328 -4.32 -4.32 19.60
N VAL A 329 -3.39 -3.39 19.79
CA VAL A 329 -3.22 -2.68 21.07
C VAL A 329 -4.40 -1.75 21.28
N PRO A 330 -5.18 -1.91 22.37
CA PRO A 330 -6.36 -1.10 22.60
C PRO A 330 -5.98 0.34 22.95
N CYS A 331 -6.84 1.27 22.52
CA CYS A 331 -6.71 2.68 22.87
C CYS A 331 -7.76 3.12 23.89
N GLU A 332 -7.53 4.28 24.53
CA GLU A 332 -8.50 4.87 25.45
C GLU A 332 -9.84 5.17 24.74
N LYS A 333 -10.97 4.96 25.43
CA LYS A 333 -12.31 5.24 24.91
C LYS A 333 -12.47 6.67 24.37
N LYS A 334 -11.73 7.63 24.95
CA LYS A 334 -11.72 9.03 24.49
C LYS A 334 -11.05 9.18 23.10
N ARG A 335 -10.00 8.41 22.80
CA ARG A 335 -9.39 8.35 21.45
C ARG A 335 -10.37 7.75 20.44
N LEU A 336 -11.04 6.65 20.80
CA LEU A 336 -12.10 6.07 19.96
C LEU A 336 -13.22 7.08 19.65
N ASN A 337 -13.64 7.86 20.65
CA ASN A 337 -14.66 8.89 20.44
C ASN A 337 -14.14 10.02 19.54
N LEU A 338 -12.89 10.47 19.76
CA LEU A 338 -12.26 11.47 18.89
C LEU A 338 -12.20 10.97 17.45
N THR A 339 -11.71 9.75 17.21
CA THR A 339 -11.62 9.19 15.85
C THR A 339 -12.96 9.20 15.14
N LYS A 340 -14.04 8.82 15.84
CA LYS A 340 -15.40 8.88 15.30
C LYS A 340 -15.89 10.31 15.00
N MET A 341 -15.47 11.30 15.80
CA MET A 341 -15.89 12.70 15.63
C MET A 341 -15.14 13.41 14.51
N VAL A 342 -13.89 13.01 14.22
CA VAL A 342 -13.05 13.59 13.16
C VAL A 342 -13.46 13.07 11.78
N GLU A 343 -14.01 11.86 11.73
CA GLU A 343 -14.54 11.27 10.50
C GLU A 343 -15.51 12.20 9.78
N TYR A 344 -15.22 12.46 8.50
CA TYR A 344 -16.13 13.19 7.64
C TYR A 344 -17.21 12.26 7.11
N ARG A 345 -18.46 12.64 7.37
CA ARG A 345 -19.65 11.85 7.00
C ARG A 345 -20.44 12.42 5.82
N GLY A 346 -19.91 13.45 5.16
CA GLY A 346 -20.50 14.01 3.93
C GLY A 346 -21.83 14.76 4.11
N TRP A 347 -22.03 15.44 5.26
CA TRP A 347 -23.23 16.24 5.51
C TRP A 347 -22.95 17.73 5.40
#